data_AF-A0A382FZS4-F1
#
_entry.id   AF-A0A382FZS4-F1
#
_cell.length_a   1.000
_cell.length_b   1.000
_cell.length_c   1.000
_cell.angle_alpha   90.00
_cell.angle_beta   90.00
_cell.angle_gamma   90.00
#
_symmetry.space_group_name_H-M   'P 1'
#
loop_
_entity.id
_entity.type
_entity.pdbx_description
1 polymer ?
#
loop_
_entity_poly.entity_id
_entity_poly.type
_entity_poly.pdbx_seq_one_letter_code
_entity_poly.pdbx_strand_id
1 'polypeptide(L)'
;FLGVAFMYRNVWLAPDFYVYIPGMPGASQYVEAANFYMADRFLFASSYPERPLKQTVEEFKKLPFRSDVLEKALYRNAQWILGDRED
;
A
#
# COMPACT_ATOMS: atom_id res chain seq x y z
N PHE A 1 -7.62 -7.18 9.68
CA PHE A 1 -7.78 -6.37 8.46
C PHE A 1 -7.61 -7.16 7.17
N LEU A 2 -6.50 -7.88 6.99
CA LEU A 2 -6.25 -8.69 5.78
C LEU A 2 -7.37 -9.71 5.47
N GLY A 3 -7.84 -10.48 6.46
CA GLY A 3 -8.96 -11.41 6.26
C GLY A 3 -10.25 -10.74 5.78
N VAL A 4 -10.55 -9.52 6.27
CA VAL A 4 -11.69 -8.73 5.78
C VAL A 4 -11.47 -8.33 4.32
N ALA A 5 -10.28 -7.83 3.98
CA ALA A 5 -9.96 -7.41 2.61
C ALA A 5 -9.90 -8.59 1.60
N PHE A 6 -9.67 -9.81 2.09
CA PHE A 6 -9.77 -11.04 1.31
C PHE A 6 -11.23 -11.38 0.97
N MET A 7 -12.10 -11.32 1.98
CA MET A 7 -13.54 -11.65 1.84
C MET A 7 -14.30 -10.58 1.05
N TYR A 8 -13.95 -9.31 1.22
CA TYR A 8 -14.69 -8.17 0.68
C TYR A 8 -13.86 -7.42 -0.37
N ARG A 9 -14.28 -7.55 -1.63
CA ARG A 9 -13.57 -7.00 -2.79
C ARG A 9 -13.66 -5.47 -2.91
N ASN A 10 -14.53 -4.83 -2.13
CA ASN A 10 -14.68 -3.38 -2.05
C ASN A 10 -13.86 -2.75 -0.91
N VAL A 11 -13.07 -3.54 -0.18
CA VAL A 11 -12.19 -3.04 0.90
C VAL A 11 -10.79 -2.76 0.35
N TRP A 12 -10.33 -1.54 0.57
CA TRP A 12 -9.00 -1.04 0.23
C TRP A 12 -8.16 -0.91 1.50
N LEU A 13 -6.84 -1.05 1.38
CA LEU A 13 -5.92 -0.93 2.51
C LEU A 13 -4.89 0.15 2.25
N ALA A 14 -4.82 1.11 3.17
CA ALA A 14 -3.74 2.06 3.31
C ALA A 14 -3.15 1.90 4.72
N PRO A 15 -2.16 1.01 4.93
CA PRO A 15 -1.56 0.80 6.25
C PRO A 15 -0.61 1.93 6.65
N ASP A 16 -0.40 2.93 5.80
CA ASP A 16 0.33 4.15 6.14
C ASP A 16 1.75 3.81 6.68
N PHE A 17 2.24 4.49 7.73
CA PHE A 17 3.56 4.16 8.30
C PHE A 17 3.69 2.80 8.97
N TYR A 18 2.60 2.07 9.22
CA TYR A 18 2.68 0.78 9.89
C TYR A 18 3.32 -0.32 9.01
N VAL A 19 3.55 -0.06 7.71
CA VAL A 19 4.16 -1.05 6.82
C VAL A 19 5.67 -0.88 6.61
N TYR A 20 6.22 0.33 6.83
CA TYR A 20 7.65 0.60 6.60
C TYR A 20 8.44 1.01 7.85
N ILE A 21 7.82 1.12 9.04
CA ILE A 21 8.56 1.22 10.30
C ILE A 21 9.22 -0.15 10.60
N PRO A 22 10.56 -0.22 10.77
CA PRO A 22 11.24 -1.46 11.11
C PRO A 22 10.69 -2.08 12.40
N GLY A 23 10.46 -3.40 12.38
CA GLY A 23 9.98 -4.14 13.55
C GLY A 23 8.49 -3.98 13.85
N MET A 24 7.72 -3.27 13.02
CA MET A 24 6.28 -3.14 13.22
C MET A 24 5.57 -4.51 13.07
N PRO A 25 4.80 -4.97 14.06
CA PRO A 25 4.07 -6.23 13.98
C PRO A 25 3.11 -6.26 12.79
N GLY A 26 3.19 -7.33 11.98
CA GLY A 26 2.32 -7.53 10.82
C GLY A 26 2.71 -6.76 9.55
N ALA A 27 3.74 -5.92 9.57
CA ALA A 27 4.19 -5.16 8.40
C ALA A 27 4.48 -6.06 7.18
N SER A 28 5.17 -7.19 7.40
CA SER A 28 5.48 -8.15 6.34
C SER A 28 4.24 -8.76 5.69
N GLN A 29 3.19 -9.01 6.47
CA GLN A 29 1.93 -9.61 5.99
C GLN A 29 1.17 -8.66 5.05
N TYR A 30 1.29 -7.35 5.25
CA TYR A 30 0.72 -6.36 4.34
C TYR A 30 1.41 -6.40 2.98
N VAL A 31 2.74 -6.45 2.95
CA VAL A 31 3.51 -6.53 1.70
C VAL A 31 3.26 -7.87 0.99
N GLU A 32 3.19 -8.97 1.74
CA GLU A 32 2.82 -10.29 1.21
C GLU A 32 1.42 -10.26 0.58
N ALA A 33 0.41 -9.76 1.29
CA ALA A 33 -0.94 -9.66 0.76
C ALA A 33 -1.02 -8.76 -0.49
N ALA A 34 -0.31 -7.63 -0.51
CA ALA A 34 -0.21 -6.74 -1.65
C ALA A 34 0.42 -7.43 -2.87
N ASN A 35 1.46 -8.23 -2.65
CA ASN A 35 2.00 -9.07 -3.70
C ASN A 35 0.94 -10.08 -4.18
N PHE A 36 0.12 -10.65 -3.32
CA PHE A 36 -0.93 -11.59 -3.75
C PHE A 36 -2.27 -10.90 -4.06
N TYR A 37 -3.31 -11.17 -3.26
CA TYR A 37 -4.70 -10.86 -3.59
C TYR A 37 -5.10 -9.39 -3.42
N MET A 38 -4.19 -8.54 -2.92
CA MET A 38 -4.40 -7.11 -2.69
C MET A 38 -3.68 -6.20 -3.67
N ALA A 39 -3.05 -6.72 -4.73
CA ALA A 39 -2.28 -5.93 -5.70
C ALA A 39 -3.06 -4.70 -6.22
N ASP A 40 -4.35 -4.85 -6.50
CA ASP A 40 -5.20 -3.79 -7.05
C ASP A 40 -5.99 -3.00 -5.99
N ARG A 41 -5.72 -3.22 -4.69
CA ARG A 41 -6.45 -2.58 -3.57
C ARG A 41 -5.58 -2.14 -2.40
N PHE A 42 -4.26 -2.11 -2.61
CA PHE A 42 -3.29 -1.65 -1.62
C PHE A 42 -2.82 -0.24 -2.00
N LEU A 43 -2.75 0.66 -1.03
CA LEU A 43 -2.47 2.07 -1.24
C LEU A 43 -1.27 2.51 -0.41
N PHE A 44 -0.39 3.28 -1.04
CA PHE A 44 0.57 4.12 -0.34
C PHE A 44 -0.16 5.27 0.35
N ALA A 45 0.26 5.58 1.57
CA ALA A 45 -0.11 6.79 2.28
C ALA A 45 1.11 7.22 3.11
N SER A 46 1.30 8.53 3.26
CA SER A 46 2.53 9.07 3.85
C SER A 46 2.45 9.34 5.35
N SER A 47 1.23 9.43 5.88
CA SER A 47 0.92 9.96 7.21
C SER A 47 1.59 11.31 7.49
N TYR A 48 1.52 12.25 6.56
CA TYR A 48 1.95 13.62 6.83
C TYR A 48 0.90 14.32 7.71
N PRO A 49 1.31 15.08 8.75
CA PRO A 49 2.67 15.54 9.09
C PRO A 49 3.50 14.65 10.02
N GLU A 50 2.96 13.52 10.49
CA GLU A 50 3.58 12.62 11.47
C GLU A 50 4.92 12.06 10.98
N ARG A 51 5.07 11.94 9.65
CA ARG A 51 6.27 11.46 8.99
C ARG A 51 6.72 12.38 7.84
N PRO A 52 8.04 12.62 7.65
CA PRO A 52 8.54 13.39 6.52
C PRO A 52 8.25 12.71 5.18
N LEU A 53 7.71 13.47 4.22
CA LEU A 53 7.30 12.96 2.90
C LEU A 53 8.43 12.22 2.18
N LYS A 54 9.62 12.83 2.08
CA LYS A 54 10.78 12.26 1.39
C LYS A 54 11.19 10.91 1.99
N GLN A 55 11.35 10.87 3.31
CA GLN A 55 11.74 9.66 4.03
C GLN A 55 10.71 8.54 3.83
N THR A 56 9.43 8.87 3.95
CA THR A 56 8.35 7.90 3.78
C THR A 56 8.31 7.29 2.38
N VAL A 57 8.46 8.09 1.32
CA VAL A 57 8.52 7.56 -0.05
C VAL A 57 9.74 6.66 -0.24
N GLU A 58 10.90 7.06 0.29
CA GLU A 58 12.14 6.27 0.19
C GLU A 58 12.06 4.94 0.95
N GLU A 59 11.46 4.93 2.14
CA GLU A 59 11.28 3.70 2.93
C GLU A 59 10.23 2.78 2.32
N PHE A 60 9.11 3.31 1.84
CA PHE A 60 8.09 2.51 1.17
C PHE A 60 8.63 1.81 -0.08
N LYS A 61 9.46 2.49 -0.89
CA LYS A 61 10.10 1.92 -2.09
C LYS A 61 11.11 0.80 -1.78
N LYS A 62 11.60 0.69 -0.54
CA LYS A 62 12.53 -0.38 -0.11
C LYS A 62 11.80 -1.65 0.31
N LEU A 63 10.48 -1.61 0.47
CA LEU A 63 9.69 -2.79 0.81
C LEU A 63 9.73 -3.81 -0.34
N PRO A 64 9.68 -5.11 -0.04
CA PRO A 64 9.81 -6.18 -1.03
C PRO A 64 8.51 -6.40 -1.83
N PHE A 65 7.98 -5.34 -2.43
CA PHE A 65 6.93 -5.45 -3.44
C PHE A 65 7.50 -5.99 -4.75
N ARG A 66 6.70 -6.76 -5.49
CA ARG A 66 6.98 -6.95 -6.90
C ARG A 66 6.91 -5.62 -7.64
N SER A 67 7.63 -5.50 -8.75
CA SER A 67 7.68 -4.26 -9.54
C SER A 67 6.30 -3.80 -10.04
N ASP A 68 5.44 -4.74 -10.47
CA ASP A 68 4.07 -4.45 -10.91
C ASP A 68 3.17 -3.96 -9.77
N VAL A 69 3.41 -4.43 -8.55
CA VAL A 69 2.62 -4.07 -7.37
C VAL A 69 3.06 -2.74 -6.79
N LEU A 70 4.36 -2.43 -6.82
CA LEU A 70 4.87 -1.16 -6.31
C LEU A 70 4.27 0.04 -7.04
N GLU A 71 4.19 0.00 -8.38
CA GLU A 71 3.55 1.06 -9.16
C GLU A 71 2.07 1.20 -8.81
N LYS A 72 1.36 0.07 -8.68
CA LYS A 72 -0.06 0.06 -8.29
C LYS A 72 -0.26 0.70 -6.92
N ALA A 73 0.53 0.27 -5.94
CA ALA A 73 0.46 0.79 -4.58
C ALA A 73 0.79 2.28 -4.49
N LEU A 74 1.81 2.75 -5.22
CA LEU A 74 2.21 4.15 -5.23
C LEU A 74 1.22 5.07 -5.95
N TYR A 75 0.52 4.56 -6.97
CA TYR A 75 -0.24 5.43 -7.87
C TYR A 75 -1.50 4.80 -8.46
N ARG A 76 -1.41 3.72 -9.25
CA ARG A 76 -2.53 3.28 -10.11
C ARG A 76 -3.81 2.95 -9.33
N ASN A 77 -3.65 2.40 -8.12
CA ASN A 77 -4.76 2.09 -7.23
C ASN A 77 -5.49 3.36 -6.75
N ALA A 78 -4.73 4.39 -6.41
CA ALA A 78 -5.28 5.69 -6.02
C ALA A 78 -5.93 6.40 -7.22
N GLN A 79 -5.29 6.36 -8.39
CA GLN A 79 -5.85 6.88 -9.64
C GLN A 79 -7.23 6.27 -9.93
N TRP A 80 -7.34 4.94 -9.82
CA TRP A 80 -8.60 4.23 -10.07
C TRP A 80 -9.72 4.63 -9.11
N ILE A 81 -9.44 4.71 -7.79
CA ILE A 81 -10.46 5.00 -6.78
C ILE A 81 -10.87 6.49 -6.79
N LEU A 82 -9.97 7.39 -7.18
CA LEU A 82 -10.25 8.82 -7.34
C LEU A 82 -10.97 9.14 -8.65
N GLY A 83 -11.13 8.15 -9.54
CA GLY A 83 -11.87 8.30 -10.79
C GLY A 83 -11.08 8.99 -11.91
N ASP A 84 -9.78 9.18 -11.75
CA ASP A 84 -8.88 9.78 -12.73
C ASP A 84 -8.44 8.76 -13.78
N ARG A 85 -9.41 8.20 -14.51
CA ARG A 85 -9.18 7.13 -15.48
C ARG A 85 -8.68 7.75 -16.78
N GLU A 86 -7.44 7.42 -17.18
CA GLU A 86 -7.03 7.56 -18.58
C GLU A 86 -7.66 6.40 -19.37
N ASP A 87 -8.32 6.73 -20.48
CA ASP A 87 -8.96 5.79 -21.41
C ASP A 87 -7.94 4.91 -22.15
#